data_AF-A0A7S0KGW8-F1
#
_entry.id   AF-A0A7S0KGW8-F1
#
_cell.length_a   1.000
_cell.length_b   1.000
_cell.length_c   1.000
_cell.angle_alpha   90.00
_cell.angle_beta   90.00
_cell.angle_gamma   90.00
#
_symmetry.space_group_name_H-M   'P 1'
#
loop_
_entity.id
_entity.type
_entity.pdbx_description
1 polymer ?
#
loop_
_entity_poly.entity_id
_entity_poly.type
_entity_poly.pdbx_seq_one_letter_code
_entity_poly.pdbx_strand_id
1 'polypeptide(L)'
;CSPSSLAYDTAGGLDLGVATAKVAALCGVTLPSISGTKYTGLTGSCGGHTGSYHFHGGFECFEDASGTHSPKVGVAGSYNVYGRFEDQDSGKYPLLDACGAHFGYTPESPSTSVYHYHIQRDAPFTIGCHGPSSSLTYGGLVTVAECRTLYSKCSESPDSLTFGGSTYTYMRDCPCFDADGLNYGTPTELYAIGNYSSTPSSWVKSYDVSDWKCRAPHGGCIPTIAEILAAGTTSTTSFAAVTKVSLIAMLATAALAVLA
;
A
#
# COMPACT_ATOMS: atom_id res chain seq x y z
N CYS A 1 -19.06 8.05 -8.52
CA CYS A 1 -18.76 9.45 -8.90
C CYS A 1 -19.83 9.90 -9.87
N SER A 2 -20.39 11.09 -9.68
CA SER A 2 -21.37 11.65 -10.62
C SER A 2 -20.94 13.07 -11.03
N PRO A 3 -20.60 13.31 -12.30
CA PRO A 3 -20.40 12.29 -13.35
C PRO A 3 -19.16 11.41 -13.10
N SER A 4 -19.08 10.26 -13.76
CA SER A 4 -17.92 9.36 -13.67
C SER A 4 -16.64 9.97 -14.25
N SER A 5 -16.77 10.92 -15.18
CA SER A 5 -15.65 11.65 -15.78
C SER A 5 -14.82 12.44 -14.77
N LEU A 6 -15.36 12.76 -13.58
CA LEU A 6 -14.60 13.43 -12.52
C LEU A 6 -13.45 12.58 -11.99
N ALA A 7 -13.61 11.25 -11.99
CA ALA A 7 -12.61 10.32 -11.47
C ALA A 7 -11.68 9.77 -12.57
N TYR A 8 -11.98 10.07 -13.83
CA TYR A 8 -11.23 9.53 -14.96
C TYR A 8 -9.88 10.25 -15.08
N ASP A 9 -8.79 9.49 -15.08
CA ASP A 9 -7.45 9.99 -15.31
C ASP A 9 -6.97 9.56 -16.70
N THR A 10 -6.95 10.50 -17.65
CA THR A 10 -6.51 10.24 -19.02
C THR A 10 -5.02 9.97 -19.14
N ALA A 11 -4.21 10.39 -18.16
CA ALA A 11 -2.76 10.20 -18.19
C ALA A 11 -2.36 8.78 -17.74
N GLY A 12 -3.12 8.16 -16.84
CA GLY A 12 -2.78 6.84 -16.29
C GLY A 12 -1.49 6.84 -15.47
N GLY A 13 -0.90 5.67 -15.21
CA GLY A 13 0.43 5.58 -14.59
C GLY A 13 0.52 5.92 -13.09
N LEU A 14 -0.61 6.00 -12.38
CA LEU A 14 -0.63 6.06 -10.91
C LEU A 14 -0.63 4.66 -10.33
N ASP A 15 0.01 4.46 -9.18
CA ASP A 15 -0.16 3.25 -8.39
C ASP A 15 -1.58 3.17 -7.80
N LEU A 16 -1.94 1.97 -7.34
CA LEU A 16 -3.29 1.70 -6.84
C LEU A 16 -3.65 2.53 -5.59
N GLY A 17 -2.68 2.83 -4.72
CA GLY A 17 -2.87 3.67 -3.54
C GLY A 17 -3.26 5.09 -3.92
N VAL A 18 -2.46 5.76 -4.75
CA VAL A 18 -2.76 7.14 -5.21
C VAL A 18 -4.04 7.18 -6.03
N ALA A 19 -4.24 6.24 -6.94
CA ALA A 19 -5.46 6.19 -7.73
C ALA A 19 -6.70 6.05 -6.84
N THR A 20 -6.64 5.18 -5.83
CA THR A 20 -7.72 4.98 -4.86
C THR A 20 -7.99 6.24 -4.05
N ALA A 21 -6.94 6.87 -3.50
CA ALA A 21 -7.06 8.10 -2.73
C ALA A 21 -7.63 9.26 -3.56
N LYS A 22 -7.17 9.40 -4.82
CA LYS A 22 -7.66 10.41 -5.76
C LYS A 22 -9.14 10.23 -6.06
N VAL A 23 -9.58 9.01 -6.41
CA VAL A 23 -10.99 8.74 -6.71
C VAL A 23 -11.86 8.92 -5.46
N ALA A 24 -11.39 8.43 -4.30
CA ALA A 24 -12.09 8.61 -3.03
C ALA A 24 -12.36 10.09 -2.73
N ALA A 25 -11.32 10.92 -2.85
CA ALA A 25 -11.40 12.36 -2.61
C ALA A 25 -12.29 13.09 -3.63
N LEU A 26 -12.11 12.84 -4.93
CA LEU A 26 -12.88 13.50 -5.98
C LEU A 26 -14.37 13.16 -5.93
N CYS A 27 -14.70 11.98 -5.40
CA CYS A 27 -16.07 11.49 -5.36
C CYS A 27 -16.72 11.58 -3.99
N GLY A 28 -16.00 12.08 -2.98
CA GLY A 28 -16.51 12.20 -1.61
C GLY A 28 -16.92 10.86 -1.00
N VAL A 29 -16.15 9.80 -1.25
CA VAL A 29 -16.43 8.45 -0.76
C VAL A 29 -15.22 7.86 -0.03
N THR A 30 -15.45 6.86 0.81
CA THR A 30 -14.39 6.05 1.42
C THR A 30 -14.12 4.81 0.58
N LEU A 31 -12.87 4.63 0.15
CA LEU A 31 -12.42 3.46 -0.59
C LEU A 31 -11.10 2.91 -0.02
N PRO A 32 -10.93 1.57 0.02
CA PRO A 32 -12.01 0.60 -0.05
C PRO A 32 -12.93 0.68 1.19
N SER A 33 -14.16 0.19 1.07
CA SER A 33 -15.12 0.13 2.18
C SER A 33 -15.97 -1.13 2.15
N ILE A 34 -16.45 -1.54 3.32
CA ILE A 34 -17.34 -2.69 3.47
C ILE A 34 -18.63 -2.23 4.18
N SER A 35 -19.78 -2.57 3.59
CA SER A 35 -21.09 -2.34 4.18
C SER A 35 -21.89 -3.65 4.16
N GLY A 36 -22.09 -4.25 5.33
CA GLY A 36 -22.63 -5.61 5.43
C GLY A 36 -21.70 -6.59 4.70
N THR A 37 -22.23 -7.29 3.69
CA THR A 37 -21.46 -8.22 2.85
C THR A 37 -20.91 -7.59 1.57
N LYS A 38 -21.16 -6.29 1.34
CA LYS A 38 -20.76 -5.62 0.11
C LYS A 38 -19.42 -4.93 0.28
N TYR A 39 -18.42 -5.40 -0.47
CA TYR A 39 -17.15 -4.70 -0.68
C TYR A 39 -17.29 -3.66 -1.80
N THR A 40 -16.74 -2.46 -1.59
CA THR A 40 -16.67 -1.38 -2.58
C THR A 40 -15.23 -0.88 -2.67
N GLY A 41 -14.61 -0.98 -3.84
CA GLY A 41 -13.23 -0.57 -4.11
C GLY A 41 -13.00 -0.30 -5.60
N LEU A 42 -11.83 0.24 -5.96
CA LEU A 42 -11.42 0.36 -7.36
C LEU A 42 -11.13 -1.02 -7.96
N THR A 43 -10.46 -1.87 -7.20
CA THR A 43 -10.30 -3.30 -7.47
C THR A 43 -11.29 -4.11 -6.64
N GLY A 44 -11.43 -5.40 -6.91
CA GLY A 44 -12.08 -6.33 -5.97
C GLY A 44 -11.29 -6.47 -4.66
N SER A 45 -11.88 -7.17 -3.69
CA SER A 45 -11.27 -7.43 -2.36
C SER A 45 -9.92 -8.15 -2.42
N CYS A 46 -9.68 -8.89 -3.50
CA CYS A 46 -8.42 -9.59 -3.77
C CYS A 46 -7.61 -8.87 -4.86
N GLY A 47 -7.81 -7.56 -5.01
CA GLY A 47 -7.03 -6.66 -5.88
C GLY A 47 -7.14 -6.88 -7.40
N GLY A 48 -8.03 -7.76 -7.85
CA GLY A 48 -8.33 -7.99 -9.27
C GLY A 48 -9.58 -7.27 -9.78
N HIS A 49 -9.59 -6.86 -11.05
CA HIS A 49 -10.78 -6.30 -11.73
C HIS A 49 -10.73 -6.44 -13.27
N THR A 50 -11.81 -5.99 -13.94
CA THR A 50 -12.07 -5.95 -15.41
C THR A 50 -12.51 -7.25 -16.09
N GLY A 51 -12.89 -7.14 -17.39
CA GLY A 51 -13.34 -8.25 -18.25
C GLY A 51 -12.21 -9.12 -18.83
N SER A 52 -10.97 -8.61 -18.86
CA SER A 52 -9.74 -9.39 -19.02
C SER A 52 -9.07 -9.42 -17.65
N TYR A 53 -9.64 -10.23 -16.75
CA TYR A 53 -9.37 -10.19 -15.32
C TYR A 53 -7.86 -10.23 -15.03
N HIS A 54 -7.37 -9.19 -14.35
CA HIS A 54 -5.98 -9.06 -13.93
C HIS A 54 -5.90 -8.41 -12.56
N PHE A 55 -4.76 -8.57 -11.90
CA PHE A 55 -4.50 -8.12 -10.54
C PHE A 55 -3.56 -6.92 -10.53
N HIS A 56 -3.85 -5.97 -9.65
CA HIS A 56 -2.97 -4.82 -9.36
C HIS A 56 -2.30 -4.92 -7.99
N GLY A 57 -2.73 -5.85 -7.15
CA GLY A 57 -2.34 -5.99 -5.75
C GLY A 57 -3.30 -6.95 -5.03
N GLY A 58 -3.36 -6.87 -3.69
CA GLY A 58 -4.33 -7.66 -2.91
C GLY A 58 -4.11 -9.17 -3.02
N PHE A 59 -2.88 -9.57 -3.33
CA PHE A 59 -2.52 -10.96 -3.63
C PHE A 59 -2.51 -11.85 -2.38
N GLU A 60 -2.72 -11.29 -1.19
CA GLU A 60 -2.80 -12.05 0.06
C GLU A 60 -3.99 -13.03 0.05
N CYS A 61 -4.99 -12.82 -0.82
CA CYS A 61 -6.04 -13.80 -1.06
C CYS A 61 -5.55 -15.13 -1.67
N PHE A 62 -4.34 -15.15 -2.24
CA PHE A 62 -3.73 -16.33 -2.84
C PHE A 62 -2.68 -16.98 -1.93
N GLU A 63 -2.50 -16.42 -0.73
CA GLU A 63 -1.62 -16.99 0.28
C GLU A 63 -2.42 -17.93 1.17
N ASP A 64 -1.97 -19.18 1.26
CA ASP A 64 -2.36 -20.03 2.38
C ASP A 64 -1.56 -19.60 3.62
N ALA A 65 -2.27 -19.31 4.71
CA ALA A 65 -1.66 -18.82 5.93
C ALA A 65 -1.02 -19.94 6.77
N SER A 66 -0.04 -20.67 6.24
CA SER A 66 0.65 -21.72 6.97
C SER A 66 2.06 -22.00 6.45
N GLY A 67 3.01 -22.22 7.36
CA GLY A 67 4.37 -22.69 7.07
C GLY A 67 5.44 -21.66 7.42
N THR A 68 6.69 -22.01 7.10
CA THR A 68 7.82 -21.07 7.22
C THR A 68 7.79 -20.10 6.03
N HIS A 69 8.26 -20.51 4.85
CA HIS A 69 8.25 -19.64 3.69
C HIS A 69 6.88 -19.64 2.99
N SER A 70 6.45 -18.47 2.49
CA SER A 70 5.22 -18.38 1.69
C SER A 70 5.23 -19.31 0.47
N PRO A 71 4.06 -19.81 0.02
CA PRO A 71 3.98 -20.63 -1.18
C PRO A 71 4.28 -19.80 -2.44
N LYS A 72 4.68 -20.50 -3.50
CA LYS A 72 4.84 -19.91 -4.83
C LYS A 72 3.47 -19.57 -5.40
N VAL A 73 3.28 -18.30 -5.76
CA VAL A 73 2.03 -17.76 -6.33
C VAL A 73 2.17 -17.40 -7.82
N GLY A 74 3.39 -17.37 -8.36
CA GLY A 74 3.62 -17.03 -9.76
C GLY A 74 5.04 -17.23 -10.25
N VAL A 75 5.27 -16.82 -11.50
CA VAL A 75 6.58 -16.82 -12.17
C VAL A 75 6.73 -15.51 -12.94
N ALA A 76 7.91 -14.89 -12.84
CA ALA A 76 8.27 -13.68 -13.56
C ALA A 76 9.63 -13.85 -14.26
N GLY A 77 9.58 -14.01 -15.58
CA GLY A 77 10.77 -14.42 -16.35
C GLY A 77 11.26 -15.79 -15.88
N SER A 78 12.48 -15.85 -15.36
CA SER A 78 13.10 -17.06 -14.84
C SER A 78 12.99 -17.23 -13.32
N TYR A 79 12.30 -16.33 -12.62
CA TYR A 79 12.24 -16.30 -11.16
C TYR A 79 10.82 -16.58 -10.66
N ASN A 80 10.74 -17.19 -9.48
CA ASN A 80 9.46 -17.44 -8.81
C ASN A 80 9.00 -16.19 -8.07
N VAL A 81 7.67 -16.08 -7.92
CA VAL A 81 7.00 -15.08 -7.10
C VAL A 81 6.30 -15.81 -5.96
N TYR A 82 6.51 -15.36 -4.73
CA TYR A 82 5.98 -15.97 -3.52
C TYR A 82 5.02 -15.03 -2.80
N GLY A 83 4.26 -15.59 -1.84
CA GLY A 83 3.55 -14.80 -0.84
C GLY A 83 4.47 -13.88 -0.04
N ARG A 84 3.92 -13.02 0.80
CA ARG A 84 4.60 -11.90 1.46
C ARG A 84 5.51 -12.27 2.63
N PHE A 85 5.48 -13.52 3.10
CA PHE A 85 6.28 -13.96 4.25
C PHE A 85 7.53 -14.70 3.83
N GLU A 86 8.65 -14.30 4.42
CA GLU A 86 9.90 -15.07 4.45
C GLU A 86 9.81 -16.21 5.47
N ASP A 87 9.20 -15.91 6.63
CA ASP A 87 8.91 -16.89 7.67
C ASP A 87 7.60 -16.52 8.36
N GLN A 88 6.51 -17.17 7.98
CA GLN A 88 5.18 -16.91 8.52
C GLN A 88 5.03 -17.42 9.96
N ASP A 89 5.57 -18.60 10.29
CA ASP A 89 5.53 -19.14 11.66
C ASP A 89 6.23 -18.21 12.66
N SER A 90 7.30 -17.54 12.23
CA SER A 90 8.02 -16.52 13.02
C SER A 90 7.50 -15.09 12.82
N GLY A 91 6.48 -14.87 11.98
CA GLY A 91 5.92 -13.55 11.71
C GLY A 91 6.91 -12.57 11.08
N LYS A 92 7.61 -13.00 10.02
CA LYS A 92 8.67 -12.25 9.33
C LYS A 92 8.34 -11.95 7.87
N TYR A 93 8.51 -10.70 7.47
CA TYR A 93 8.52 -10.28 6.07
C TYR A 93 9.96 -10.16 5.53
N PRO A 94 10.17 -10.41 4.23
CA PRO A 94 11.49 -10.23 3.61
C PRO A 94 11.85 -8.75 3.50
N LEU A 95 13.14 -8.46 3.65
CA LEU A 95 13.73 -7.18 3.24
C LEU A 95 14.00 -7.23 1.74
N LEU A 96 13.24 -6.45 0.99
CA LEU A 96 13.22 -6.48 -0.48
C LEU A 96 14.04 -5.34 -1.08
N ASP A 97 14.55 -5.57 -2.27
CA ASP A 97 15.20 -4.59 -3.14
C ASP A 97 14.16 -3.77 -3.94
N ALA A 98 14.64 -2.88 -4.81
CA ALA A 98 13.78 -1.94 -5.52
C ALA A 98 12.82 -2.61 -6.52
N CYS A 99 13.09 -3.86 -6.90
CA CYS A 99 12.21 -4.63 -7.78
C CYS A 99 11.14 -5.43 -7.03
N GLY A 100 11.18 -5.48 -5.69
CA GLY A 100 10.30 -6.32 -4.88
C GLY A 100 10.83 -7.75 -4.68
N ALA A 101 12.14 -7.94 -4.81
CA ALA A 101 12.79 -9.24 -4.67
C ALA A 101 13.93 -9.22 -3.65
N HIS A 102 14.43 -10.40 -3.30
CA HIS A 102 15.65 -10.56 -2.54
C HIS A 102 16.31 -11.91 -2.85
N PHE A 103 17.44 -12.20 -2.20
CA PHE A 103 18.02 -13.53 -2.20
C PHE A 103 17.68 -14.25 -0.89
N GLY A 104 17.23 -15.49 -1.00
CA GLY A 104 16.85 -16.28 0.18
C GLY A 104 16.65 -17.74 -0.18
N TYR A 105 16.30 -18.55 0.81
CA TYR A 105 15.93 -19.95 0.58
C TYR A 105 14.44 -20.02 0.31
N THR A 106 14.04 -20.88 -0.62
CA THR A 106 12.63 -21.10 -0.93
C THR A 106 12.27 -22.56 -0.75
N PRO A 107 10.98 -22.93 -0.70
CA PRO A 107 10.58 -24.33 -0.66
C PRO A 107 11.19 -25.18 -1.79
N GLU A 108 11.34 -24.60 -2.98
CA GLU A 108 11.95 -25.26 -4.14
C GLU A 108 13.49 -25.21 -4.13
N SER A 109 14.10 -24.35 -3.31
CA SER A 109 15.54 -24.23 -3.14
C SER A 109 15.94 -24.15 -1.65
N PRO A 110 15.73 -25.23 -0.87
CA PRO A 110 15.86 -25.18 0.59
C PRO A 110 17.32 -25.09 1.08
N SER A 111 18.29 -25.35 0.21
CA SER A 111 19.72 -25.39 0.53
C SER A 111 20.56 -24.43 -0.32
N THR A 112 19.95 -23.73 -1.27
CA THR A 112 20.64 -22.78 -2.14
C THR A 112 19.89 -21.47 -2.13
N SER A 113 20.58 -20.38 -1.82
CA SER A 113 19.99 -19.06 -1.87
C SER A 113 19.75 -18.68 -3.34
N VAL A 114 18.53 -18.27 -3.65
CA VAL A 114 18.10 -17.88 -5.01
C VAL A 114 17.41 -16.52 -4.97
N TYR A 115 17.55 -15.76 -6.05
CA TYR A 115 16.80 -14.52 -6.23
C TYR A 115 15.33 -14.83 -6.50
N HIS A 116 14.40 -14.19 -5.80
CA HIS A 116 12.98 -14.38 -5.99
C HIS A 116 12.17 -13.18 -5.49
N TYR A 117 10.94 -13.06 -6.00
CA TYR A 117 10.04 -11.95 -5.69
C TYR A 117 9.04 -12.33 -4.61
N HIS A 118 8.60 -11.33 -3.85
CA HIS A 118 7.47 -11.46 -2.94
C HIS A 118 6.37 -10.47 -3.31
N ILE A 119 5.12 -10.90 -3.17
CA ILE A 119 4.01 -9.95 -3.16
C ILE A 119 4.08 -9.06 -1.92
N GLN A 120 3.56 -7.84 -2.07
CA GLN A 120 3.65 -6.78 -1.09
C GLN A 120 2.33 -6.01 -1.04
N ARG A 121 2.10 -5.37 0.11
CA ARG A 121 0.94 -4.50 0.30
C ARG A 121 1.18 -3.07 -0.17
N ASP A 122 2.44 -2.67 -0.28
CA ASP A 122 2.86 -1.36 -0.74
C ASP A 122 3.49 -1.46 -2.13
N ALA A 123 3.52 -0.35 -2.86
CA ALA A 123 4.10 -0.32 -4.19
C ALA A 123 5.58 -0.77 -4.15
N PRO A 124 6.02 -1.59 -5.12
CA PRO A 124 5.37 -1.98 -6.37
C PRO A 124 4.34 -3.13 -6.31
N PHE A 125 3.90 -3.56 -5.12
CA PHE A 125 2.92 -4.62 -4.82
C PHE A 125 3.31 -6.04 -5.23
N THR A 126 4.13 -6.22 -6.24
CA THR A 126 4.60 -7.54 -6.69
C THR A 126 5.96 -7.42 -7.34
N ILE A 127 6.05 -6.72 -8.47
CA ILE A 127 7.27 -6.63 -9.26
C ILE A 127 7.37 -5.23 -9.83
N GLY A 128 8.40 -4.51 -9.39
CA GLY A 128 8.73 -3.19 -9.92
C GLY A 128 9.58 -3.26 -11.18
N CYS A 129 10.51 -4.23 -11.22
CA CYS A 129 11.46 -4.44 -12.31
C CYS A 129 11.98 -5.88 -12.34
N HIS A 130 12.75 -6.23 -13.36
CA HIS A 130 13.45 -7.51 -13.43
C HIS A 130 14.88 -7.38 -12.93
N GLY A 131 15.18 -8.00 -11.78
CA GLY A 131 16.55 -8.27 -11.34
C GLY A 131 17.00 -9.70 -11.67
N PRO A 132 18.09 -10.19 -11.06
CA PRO A 132 19.00 -9.45 -10.16
C PRO A 132 19.80 -8.38 -10.92
N SER A 133 20.43 -7.47 -10.18
CA SER A 133 21.37 -6.53 -10.76
C SER A 133 22.59 -7.27 -11.32
N SER A 134 23.06 -6.80 -12.48
CA SER A 134 24.36 -7.22 -13.03
C SER A 134 25.54 -6.72 -12.18
N SER A 135 25.31 -5.69 -11.35
CA SER A 135 26.25 -5.21 -10.35
C SER A 135 26.23 -6.12 -9.13
N LEU A 136 27.40 -6.63 -8.75
CA LEU A 136 27.57 -7.43 -7.54
C LEU A 136 27.89 -6.58 -6.30
N THR A 137 27.82 -5.25 -6.41
CA THR A 137 28.12 -4.32 -5.31
C THR A 137 27.27 -4.63 -4.06
N TYR A 138 26.01 -4.98 -4.28
CA TYR A 138 25.07 -5.38 -3.23
C TYR A 138 24.63 -6.84 -3.40
N GLY A 139 25.55 -7.71 -3.84
CA GLY A 139 25.27 -9.14 -4.05
C GLY A 139 24.27 -9.44 -5.16
N GLY A 140 24.04 -8.49 -6.07
CA GLY A 140 23.02 -8.60 -7.13
C GLY A 140 21.64 -8.07 -6.73
N LEU A 141 21.46 -7.48 -5.55
CA LEU A 141 20.24 -6.74 -5.23
C LEU A 141 20.14 -5.47 -6.09
N VAL A 142 18.92 -5.12 -6.50
CA VAL A 142 18.67 -3.94 -7.33
C VAL A 142 18.42 -2.70 -6.46
N THR A 143 19.28 -1.70 -6.60
CA THR A 143 19.12 -0.39 -5.95
C THR A 143 17.96 0.42 -6.55
N VAL A 144 17.46 1.42 -5.82
CA VAL A 144 16.41 2.31 -6.35
C VAL A 144 16.91 3.07 -7.58
N ALA A 145 18.17 3.51 -7.55
CA ALA A 145 18.80 4.18 -8.69
C ALA A 145 18.85 3.27 -9.92
N GLU A 146 19.31 2.03 -9.78
CA GLU A 146 19.33 1.06 -10.89
C GLU A 146 17.92 0.81 -11.44
N CYS A 147 16.93 0.59 -10.57
CA CYS A 147 15.53 0.46 -10.99
C CYS A 147 15.09 1.66 -11.85
N ARG A 148 15.32 2.89 -11.37
CA ARG A 148 14.88 4.11 -12.06
C ARG A 148 15.54 4.28 -13.43
N THR A 149 16.75 3.73 -13.66
CA THR A 149 17.38 3.76 -14.99
C THR A 149 16.68 2.86 -16.02
N LEU A 150 15.89 1.88 -15.59
CA LEU A 150 15.17 0.97 -16.47
C LEU A 150 13.93 1.63 -17.09
N TYR A 151 13.41 2.69 -16.47
CA TYR A 151 12.18 3.36 -16.89
C TYR A 151 12.47 4.82 -17.22
N SER A 152 12.36 5.19 -18.50
CA SER A 152 12.55 6.58 -18.94
C SER A 152 11.65 7.57 -18.17
N LYS A 153 10.45 7.12 -17.81
CA LYS A 153 9.47 7.86 -17.01
C LYS A 153 9.95 8.20 -15.61
N CYS A 154 10.82 7.41 -15.00
CA CYS A 154 11.41 7.73 -13.69
C CYS A 154 12.38 8.92 -13.71
N SER A 155 12.79 9.41 -14.89
CA SER A 155 13.74 10.52 -15.05
C SER A 155 13.06 11.81 -15.53
N GLU A 156 11.74 11.82 -15.71
CA GLU A 156 10.99 13.00 -16.11
C GLU A 156 10.74 13.95 -14.91
N SER A 157 10.02 15.05 -15.13
CA SER A 157 9.56 15.89 -14.02
C SER A 157 8.34 15.24 -13.36
N PRO A 158 8.30 15.12 -12.01
CA PRO A 158 7.15 14.54 -11.34
C PRO A 158 5.94 15.46 -11.43
N ASP A 159 4.75 14.87 -11.44
CA ASP A 159 3.48 15.57 -11.48
C ASP A 159 3.11 16.12 -10.10
N SER A 160 2.42 17.26 -10.09
CA SER A 160 1.73 17.79 -8.91
C SER A 160 0.24 17.50 -9.01
N LEU A 161 -0.24 16.53 -8.23
CA LEU A 161 -1.63 16.07 -8.21
C LEU A 161 -2.37 16.73 -7.05
N THR A 162 -3.44 17.47 -7.31
CA THR A 162 -4.27 18.10 -6.26
C THR A 162 -5.61 17.40 -6.14
N PHE A 163 -5.92 16.87 -4.96
CA PHE A 163 -7.22 16.30 -4.62
C PHE A 163 -7.42 16.28 -3.10
N GLY A 164 -8.67 16.33 -2.64
CA GLY A 164 -8.99 16.26 -1.20
C GLY A 164 -8.41 17.43 -0.37
N GLY A 165 -8.08 18.56 -1.00
CA GLY A 165 -7.45 19.70 -0.34
C GLY A 165 -5.93 19.58 -0.16
N SER A 166 -5.32 18.49 -0.64
CA SER A 166 -3.87 18.24 -0.55
C SER A 166 -3.23 18.20 -1.94
N THR A 167 -1.95 18.54 -2.00
CA THR A 167 -1.11 18.39 -3.20
C THR A 167 -0.11 17.27 -2.97
N TYR A 168 0.00 16.36 -3.93
CA TYR A 168 0.89 15.21 -3.92
C TYR A 168 1.83 15.29 -5.12
N THR A 169 3.13 15.09 -4.88
CA THR A 169 4.13 14.97 -5.95
C THR A 169 4.26 13.51 -6.37
N TYR A 170 4.15 13.15 -7.64
CA TYR A 170 4.19 11.74 -8.04
C TYR A 170 4.83 11.54 -9.41
N MET A 171 5.65 10.51 -9.57
CA MET A 171 6.20 10.14 -10.87
C MET A 171 5.33 9.09 -11.55
N ARG A 172 4.59 9.48 -12.59
CA ARG A 172 3.77 8.52 -13.34
C ARG A 172 4.64 7.48 -14.05
N ASP A 173 4.12 6.26 -14.16
CA ASP A 173 4.76 5.14 -14.87
C ASP A 173 6.18 4.82 -14.34
N CYS A 174 6.46 5.18 -13.10
CA CYS A 174 7.69 4.86 -12.40
C CYS A 174 7.40 3.89 -11.24
N PRO A 175 7.70 2.59 -11.40
CA PRO A 175 7.44 1.57 -10.38
C PRO A 175 8.52 1.50 -9.29
N CYS A 176 9.50 2.41 -9.30
CA CYS A 176 10.71 2.36 -8.48
C CYS A 176 10.58 3.24 -7.23
N PHE A 177 10.04 2.66 -6.16
CA PHE A 177 9.82 3.33 -4.89
C PHE A 177 11.02 3.17 -3.95
N ASP A 178 11.31 4.21 -3.20
CA ASP A 178 12.39 4.25 -2.23
C ASP A 178 11.91 3.91 -0.81
N ALA A 179 12.81 3.96 0.18
CA ALA A 179 12.49 3.60 1.57
C ALA A 179 11.42 4.50 2.20
N ASP A 180 11.31 5.74 1.73
CA ASP A 180 10.32 6.71 2.19
C ASP A 180 9.00 6.60 1.44
N GLY A 181 8.89 5.65 0.49
CA GLY A 181 7.69 5.46 -0.33
C GLY A 181 7.57 6.43 -1.49
N LEU A 182 8.67 7.07 -1.90
CA LEU A 182 8.71 8.03 -3.00
C LEU A 182 9.26 7.38 -4.27
N ASN A 183 8.64 7.69 -5.42
CA ASN A 183 9.12 7.26 -6.73
C ASN A 183 9.72 8.42 -7.56
N TYR A 184 10.08 9.51 -6.90
CA TYR A 184 10.71 10.70 -7.49
C TYR A 184 11.88 11.18 -6.63
N GLY A 185 12.54 12.25 -7.06
CA GLY A 185 13.57 12.94 -6.26
C GLY A 185 14.87 12.14 -6.11
N THR A 186 15.67 12.51 -5.11
CA THR A 186 16.88 11.75 -4.76
C THR A 186 16.48 10.51 -3.96
N PRO A 187 16.89 9.29 -4.35
CA PRO A 187 16.48 8.09 -3.64
C PRO A 187 16.99 8.02 -2.20
N THR A 188 16.10 7.66 -1.26
CA THR A 188 16.48 7.08 0.04
C THR A 188 16.56 5.56 -0.10
N GLU A 189 17.77 5.00 -0.05
CA GLU A 189 17.94 3.56 -0.34
C GLU A 189 17.22 2.63 0.64
N LEU A 190 16.77 1.49 0.11
CA LEU A 190 16.04 0.47 0.86
C LEU A 190 16.94 -0.19 1.91
N TYR A 191 16.33 -0.63 3.01
CA TYR A 191 17.07 -1.24 4.12
C TYR A 191 17.85 -2.50 3.70
N ALA A 192 17.33 -3.26 2.73
CA ALA A 192 18.02 -4.42 2.14
C ALA A 192 19.40 -4.05 1.58
N ILE A 193 19.46 -2.91 0.86
CA ILE A 193 20.66 -2.32 0.27
C ILE A 193 21.56 -1.71 1.35
N GLY A 194 21.00 -0.82 2.18
CA GLY A 194 21.76 -0.07 3.18
C GLY A 194 22.45 -0.93 4.24
N ASN A 195 21.94 -2.15 4.48
CA ASN A 195 22.52 -3.08 5.45
C ASN A 195 23.15 -4.31 4.79
N TYR A 196 23.40 -4.29 3.47
CA TYR A 196 23.99 -5.43 2.76
C TYR A 196 25.30 -5.91 3.42
N SER A 197 25.42 -7.23 3.58
CA SER A 197 26.64 -7.88 4.03
C SER A 197 26.96 -9.03 3.07
N SER A 198 28.23 -9.14 2.68
CA SER A 198 28.70 -10.14 1.71
C SER A 198 28.77 -11.57 2.28
N THR A 199 28.43 -11.78 3.55
CA THR A 199 28.49 -13.08 4.22
C THR A 199 27.29 -13.97 3.88
N PRO A 200 27.46 -15.24 3.47
CA PRO A 200 26.35 -16.15 3.08
C PRO A 200 25.20 -16.28 4.08
N SER A 201 25.48 -16.23 5.38
CA SER A 201 24.45 -16.31 6.44
C SER A 201 23.57 -15.05 6.57
N SER A 202 23.87 -13.97 5.84
CA SER A 202 23.11 -12.71 5.85
C SER A 202 22.31 -12.45 4.57
N TRP A 203 22.12 -13.47 3.73
CA TRP A 203 21.39 -13.33 2.46
C TRP A 203 19.89 -13.34 2.70
N VAL A 204 19.40 -14.26 3.54
CA VAL A 204 18.03 -14.21 4.07
C VAL A 204 17.92 -13.05 5.05
N LYS A 205 17.28 -11.99 4.60
CA LYS A 205 17.01 -10.81 5.42
C LYS A 205 15.52 -10.62 5.57
N SER A 206 15.09 -10.48 6.80
CA SER A 206 13.69 -10.28 7.17
C SER A 206 13.55 -9.37 8.38
N TYR A 207 12.33 -8.92 8.63
CA TYR A 207 11.96 -8.09 9.78
C TYR A 207 10.61 -8.53 10.34
N ASP A 208 10.34 -8.19 11.60
CA ASP A 208 9.08 -8.53 12.24
C ASP A 208 7.90 -7.84 11.57
N VAL A 209 6.83 -8.60 11.33
CA VAL A 209 5.59 -8.07 10.74
C VAL A 209 4.98 -6.95 11.60
N SER A 210 5.24 -6.96 12.92
CA SER A 210 4.85 -5.88 13.82
C SER A 210 5.50 -4.54 13.47
N ASP A 211 6.69 -4.58 12.88
CA ASP A 211 7.46 -3.40 12.50
C ASP A 211 7.05 -2.89 11.11
N TRP A 212 6.34 -3.69 10.33
CA TRP A 212 5.81 -3.25 9.06
C TRP A 212 4.88 -2.03 9.24
N LYS A 213 5.10 -1.04 8.39
CA LYS A 213 4.26 0.14 8.27
C LYS A 213 4.00 0.39 6.79
N CYS A 214 2.76 0.77 6.53
CA CYS A 214 2.32 1.32 5.26
C CYS A 214 3.22 2.51 4.87
N ARG A 215 3.96 2.43 3.76
CA ARG A 215 4.75 3.57 3.27
C ARG A 215 3.79 4.68 2.80
N ALA A 216 3.96 5.87 3.36
CA ALA A 216 3.32 7.12 2.96
C ALA A 216 4.20 7.80 1.88
N PRO A 217 3.84 8.92 1.22
CA PRO A 217 2.66 9.78 1.38
C PRO A 217 1.53 9.52 0.35
N HIS A 218 1.70 8.56 -0.55
CA HIS A 218 0.92 8.42 -1.78
C HIS A 218 -0.22 7.40 -1.65
N GLY A 219 -1.28 7.75 -0.93
CA GLY A 219 -2.52 6.95 -0.85
C GLY A 219 -2.42 5.60 -0.12
N GLY A 220 -1.22 5.23 0.33
CA GLY A 220 -0.96 4.09 1.21
C GLY A 220 -1.00 2.73 0.51
N CYS A 221 -0.37 1.77 1.17
CA CYS A 221 -0.55 0.34 1.00
C CYS A 221 -2.02 -0.10 0.89
N ILE A 222 -2.25 -1.23 0.24
CA ILE A 222 -3.56 -1.88 0.15
C ILE A 222 -3.95 -2.39 1.54
N PRO A 223 -5.10 -1.95 2.11
CA PRO A 223 -5.57 -2.45 3.39
C PRO A 223 -6.14 -3.87 3.24
N THR A 224 -5.89 -4.70 4.24
CA THR A 224 -6.55 -6.01 4.39
C THR A 224 -8.02 -5.83 4.72
N ILE A 225 -8.83 -6.87 4.48
CA ILE A 225 -10.24 -6.88 4.86
C ILE A 225 -10.42 -6.63 6.37
N ALA A 226 -9.55 -7.19 7.20
CA ALA A 226 -9.58 -6.98 8.64
C ALA A 226 -9.36 -5.50 9.02
N GLU A 227 -8.41 -4.82 8.38
CA GLU A 227 -8.15 -3.39 8.61
C GLU A 227 -9.31 -2.52 8.11
N ILE A 228 -9.93 -2.85 6.97
CA ILE A 228 -11.11 -2.12 6.46
C ILE A 228 -12.27 -2.23 7.45
N LEU A 229 -12.54 -3.43 7.97
CA LEU A 229 -13.58 -3.66 8.96
C LEU A 229 -13.30 -2.93 10.28
N ALA A 230 -12.04 -2.94 10.75
CA ALA A 230 -11.64 -2.22 11.95
C ALA A 230 -11.74 -0.70 11.81
N ALA A 231 -11.48 -0.14 10.62
CA ALA A 231 -11.68 1.28 10.34
C ALA A 231 -13.17 1.67 10.36
N GLY A 232 -14.06 0.78 9.89
CA GLY A 232 -15.51 1.02 9.87
C GLY A 232 -16.15 1.08 11.26
N THR A 233 -15.61 0.39 12.27
CA THR A 233 -16.17 0.34 13.63
C THR A 233 -15.84 1.58 14.48
N THR A 234 -14.83 2.37 14.11
CA THR A 234 -14.45 3.59 14.85
C THR A 234 -15.33 4.80 14.50
N SER A 235 -16.08 4.77 13.40
CA SER A 235 -16.92 5.90 12.95
C SER A 235 -18.34 5.98 13.56
N THR A 236 -18.71 5.11 14.51
CA THR A 236 -20.07 5.11 15.11
C THR A 236 -20.18 5.73 16.51
N THR A 237 -19.14 6.37 17.05
CA THR A 237 -19.21 7.04 18.37
C THR A 237 -18.77 8.51 18.36
N SER A 238 -19.52 9.36 17.66
CA SER A 238 -19.71 10.78 18.06
C SER A 238 -20.88 11.41 17.30
N PHE A 239 -22.10 11.05 17.70
CA PHE A 239 -23.15 12.07 17.76
C PHE A 239 -23.22 12.50 19.23
N ALA A 240 -22.57 13.62 19.51
CA ALA A 240 -22.80 14.35 20.74
C ALA A 240 -24.32 14.54 20.89
N ALA A 241 -24.83 14.18 22.07
CA ALA A 241 -26.21 14.35 22.44
C ALA A 241 -26.64 15.81 22.17
N VAL A 242 -27.53 16.00 21.19
CA VAL A 242 -28.33 17.22 21.14
C VAL A 242 -29.23 17.16 22.36
N THR A 243 -28.85 17.90 23.40
CA THR A 243 -29.64 18.10 24.61
C THR A 243 -31.04 18.54 24.20
N LYS A 244 -32.05 17.72 24.53
CA LYS A 244 -33.45 18.14 24.50
C LYS A 244 -33.58 19.37 25.40
N VAL A 245 -33.74 20.54 24.80
CA VAL A 245 -34.24 21.72 25.51
C VAL A 245 -35.71 21.44 25.79
N SER A 246 -35.98 20.99 27.02
CA SER A 246 -37.33 20.90 27.56
C SER A 246 -37.96 22.28 27.60
N LEU A 247 -39.00 22.48 26.79
CA LEU A 247 -39.96 23.55 26.96
C LEU A 247 -40.74 23.26 28.25
N ILE A 248 -40.30 23.83 29.36
CA ILE A 248 -41.10 23.89 30.60
C ILE A 248 -41.42 25.35 30.87
N ALA A 249 -42.72 25.59 30.95
CA ALA A 249 -43.36 26.87 31.17
C ALA A 249 -42.85 27.58 32.43
N MET A 250 -42.62 28.89 32.31
CA MET A 250 -42.72 29.82 33.44
C MET A 250 -43.69 30.94 33.05
N LEU A 251 -44.97 30.70 33.32
CA LEU A 251 -45.89 31.76 33.71
C LEU A 251 -45.65 32.03 35.20
N ALA A 252 -45.04 33.16 35.51
CA ALA A 252 -45.09 33.73 36.85
C ALA A 252 -45.26 35.25 36.73
N THR A 253 -46.48 35.66 37.01
CA THR A 253 -46.94 37.01 37.31
C THR A 253 -46.02 37.74 38.29
N ALA A 254 -45.58 38.95 37.92
CA ALA A 254 -45.14 39.97 38.86
C ALA A 254 -45.80 41.30 38.50
N ALA A 255 -47.01 41.50 39.03
CA ALA A 255 -47.57 42.81 39.26
C ALA A 255 -47.17 43.25 40.67
N LEU A 256 -46.34 44.30 40.78
CA LEU A 256 -46.47 45.40 41.75
C LEU A 256 -45.26 46.33 41.58
N ALA A 257 -45.46 47.44 40.87
CA ALA A 257 -44.68 48.65 41.08
C ALA A 257 -45.53 49.54 42.01
N VAL A 258 -44.96 49.84 43.18
CA VAL A 258 -45.53 50.70 44.20
C VAL A 258 -45.41 52.17 43.76
N LEU A 259 -46.45 52.94 44.06
CA LEU A 259 -46.52 54.39 43.92
C LEU A 259 -45.43 55.11 44.71
N ALA A 260 -44.77 56.07 44.07
CA ALA A 260 -44.52 57.45 44.55
C ALA A 260 -43.98 58.30 43.41
#